data_AF-A0A9W4CF91-F1
#
_entry.id   AF-A0A9W4CF91-F1
#
_cell.length_a   1.000
_cell.length_b   1.000
_cell.length_c   1.000
_cell.angle_alpha   90.00
_cell.angle_beta   90.00
_cell.angle_gamma   90.00
#
_symmetry.space_group_name_H-M   'P 1'
#
loop_
_entity.id
_entity.type
_entity.pdbx_description
1 polymer ?
#
loop_
_entity_poly.entity_id
_entity_poly.type
_entity_poly.pdbx_seq_one_letter_code
_entity_poly.pdbx_strand_id
1 'polypeptide(L)' 'MGARLRVFLTREQDKTLFKLRTADVPQKVKDRAEVIRLSSQGWYVEKIATYFN' A
#
# COMPACT_ATOMS: atom_id res chain seq x y z
N MET A 1 -13.42 -16.17 -5.82
CA MET A 1 -12.74 -15.07 -5.11
C MET A 1 -11.36 -15.56 -4.72
N GLY A 2 -10.43 -15.51 -5.68
CA GLY A 2 -9.11 -16.14 -5.62
C GLY A 2 -8.19 -15.52 -4.57
N ALA A 3 -7.23 -16.31 -4.11
CA ALA A 3 -6.34 -16.07 -2.97
C ALA A 3 -6.00 -14.59 -2.76
N ARG A 4 -6.55 -14.03 -1.67
CA ARG A 4 -6.22 -12.68 -1.18
C ARG A 4 -4.76 -12.70 -0.72
N LEU A 5 -3.83 -12.34 -1.61
CA LEU A 5 -2.43 -12.16 -1.24
C LEU A 5 -2.37 -11.07 -0.17
N ARG A 6 -2.30 -11.49 1.08
CA ARG A 6 -2.15 -10.61 2.22
C ARG A 6 -0.67 -10.29 2.33
N VAL A 7 -0.33 -9.03 2.09
CA VAL A 7 1.04 -8.57 2.27
C VAL A 7 1.28 -8.41 3.75
N PHE A 8 2.35 -9.01 4.28
CA PHE A 8 2.79 -8.77 5.65
C PHE A 8 4.04 -7.91 5.59
N LEU A 9 3.97 -6.71 6.18
CA LEU A 9 5.10 -5.81 6.27
C LEU A 9 5.72 -5.86 7.66
N THR A 10 7.04 -5.84 7.74
CA THR A 10 7.74 -5.54 8.98
C THR A 10 7.63 -4.04 9.30
N ARG A 11 7.88 -3.67 10.56
CA ARG A 11 7.82 -2.27 11.00
C ARG A 11 8.77 -1.36 10.21
N GLU A 12 9.92 -1.88 9.76
CA GLU A 12 10.89 -1.13 8.98
C GLU A 12 10.46 -0.95 7.51
N GLN A 13 9.82 -1.97 6.94
CA GLN A 13 9.25 -1.88 5.60
C GLN A 13 8.09 -0.89 5.56
N ASP A 14 7.20 -0.88 6.56
CA ASP A 14 6.11 0.10 6.64
C ASP A 14 6.66 1.54 6.73
N LYS A 15 7.68 1.77 7.57
CA LYS A 15 8.36 3.07 7.67
C LYS A 15 8.97 3.49 6.33
N THR A 16 9.58 2.56 5.61
CA THR A 16 10.19 2.85 4.30
C THR A 16 9.14 3.22 3.28
N LEU A 17 8.05 2.47 3.19
CA LEU A 17 6.92 2.77 2.31
C LEU A 17 6.25 4.10 2.68
N PHE A 18 6.16 4.44 3.96
CA PHE A 18 5.63 5.73 4.40
C PHE A 18 6.50 6.91 3.96
N LYS A 19 7.83 6.77 4.01
CA LYS A 19 8.77 7.80 3.54
C LYS A 19 8.65 8.07 2.04
N LEU A 20 8.21 7.10 1.25
CA LEU A 20 8.00 7.29 -0.20
C LEU A 20 6.91 8.33 -0.52
N ARG A 21 6.00 8.61 0.40
CA ARG A 21 4.97 9.65 0.23
C ARG A 21 5.59 11.04 0.05
N THR A 22 6.67 11.32 0.78
CA THR A 22 7.40 12.61 0.76
C THR A 22 8.61 12.61 -0.15
N ALA A 23 9.02 11.44 -0.66
CA ALA A 23 10.17 11.34 -1.56
C ALA A 23 9.86 11.92 -2.95
N ASP A 24 10.91 12.37 -3.64
CA ASP A 24 10.84 12.80 -5.03
C ASP A 24 10.83 11.58 -5.97
N VAL A 25 9.71 10.87 -5.96
CA VAL A 25 9.45 9.70 -6.82
C VAL A 25 8.16 9.92 -7.60
N PRO A 26 7.99 9.26 -8.77
CA PRO A 26 6.76 9.38 -9.55
C PRO A 26 5.51 9.04 -8.72
N GLN A 27 4.41 9.74 -8.96
CA GLN A 27 3.14 9.57 -8.23
C GLN A 27 2.68 8.11 -8.19
N LYS A 28 2.81 7.39 -9.32
CA LYS A 28 2.49 5.96 -9.45
C LYS A 28 3.23 5.07 -8.43
N VAL A 29 4.45 5.44 -8.05
CA VAL A 29 5.23 4.72 -7.03
C VAL A 29 4.68 5.00 -5.63
N LYS A 30 4.24 6.24 -5.37
CA LYS A 30 3.60 6.63 -4.11
C LYS A 30 2.28 5.90 -3.90
N ASP A 31 1.44 5.88 -4.94
CA ASP A 31 0.13 5.22 -4.89
C ASP A 31 0.30 3.71 -4.66
N ARG A 32 1.25 3.06 -5.36
CA ARG A 32 1.57 1.64 -5.15
C ARG A 32 2.06 1.36 -3.74
N ALA A 33 2.93 2.20 -3.18
CA ALA A 33 3.41 2.04 -1.82
C ALA A 33 2.26 2.13 -0.81
N GLU A 34 1.31 3.04 -1.04
CA GLU A 34 0.15 3.23 -0.17
C GLU A 34 -0.86 2.07 -0.27
N VAL A 35 -1.12 1.55 -1.47
CA VAL A 35 -1.89 0.31 -1.69
C VAL A 35 -1.31 -0.87 -0.90
N ILE A 36 0.01 -1.06 -0.93
CA ILE A 36 0.70 -2.14 -0.21
C ILE A 36 0.55 -1.99 1.31
N ARG A 37 0.66 -0.77 1.83
CA ARG A 37 0.46 -0.49 3.26
C ARG A 37 -0.98 -0.77 3.70
N LEU A 38 -1.97 -0.31 2.92
CA LEU A 38 -3.39 -0.55 3.21
C LEU A 38 -3.72 -2.05 3.16
N SER A 39 -3.17 -2.78 2.19
CA SER A 39 -3.29 -4.24 2.11
C SER A 39 -2.72 -4.93 3.36
N SER A 40 -1.56 -4.48 3.85
CA SER A 40 -0.93 -4.99 5.09
C SER A 40 -1.75 -4.69 6.35
N GLN A 41 -2.45 -3.56 6.39
CA GLN A 41 -3.39 -3.21 7.46
C GLN A 41 -4.69 -4.03 7.41
N GLY A 42 -4.86 -4.91 6.42
CA GLY A 42 -6.04 -5.76 6.28
C GLY A 42 -7.19 -5.10 5.51
N TRP A 43 -6.93 -4.03 4.75
CA TRP A 43 -7.93 -3.49 3.84
C TRP A 43 -8.15 -4.43 2.67
N TYR A 44 -9.42 -4.59 2.30
CA TYR A 44 -9.81 -5.33 1.12
C TYR A 44 -9.53 -4.54 -0.16
N VAL A 45 -9.23 -5.24 -1.25
CA VAL A 45 -8.86 -4.64 -2.55
C VAL A 45 -9.97 -3.71 -3.05
N GLU A 46 -11.23 -4.08 -2.85
CA GLU A 46 -12.39 -3.26 -3.22
C GLU A 46 -12.39 -1.92 -2.46
N LYS A 47 -12.11 -1.97 -1.15
CA LYS A 47 -12.04 -0.77 -0.30
C LYS A 47 -10.87 0.12 -0.70
N ILE A 48 -9.73 -0.48 -1.05
CA ILE A 48 -8.57 0.26 -1.55
C ILE A 48 -8.89 0.91 -2.89
N ALA A 49 -9.51 0.18 -3.83
CA ALA A 49 -9.89 0.71 -5.13
C ALA A 49 -10.81 1.93 -4.99
N THR A 50 -11.81 1.89 -4.10
CA THR A 50 -12.68 3.05 -3.82
C THR A 50 -11.91 4.25 -3.24
N TYR A 51 -10.85 4.03 -2.48
CA TYR A 51 -10.03 5.11 -1.92
C TYR A 51 -9.16 5.83 -2.96
N PHE A 52 -8.82 5.15 -4.06
CA PHE A 52 -7.98 5.68 -5.15
C PHE A 52 -8.77 6.07 -6.41
N ASN A 53 -10.10 6.01 -6.39
CA ASN A 53 -10.99 6.36 -7.50
C ASN A 53 -11.31 7.87 -7.51
#